data_AF-A0A920BIM2-F1
#
_entry.id   AF-A0A920BIM2-F1
#
_cell.length_a   1.000
_cell.length_b   1.000
_cell.length_c   1.000
_cell.angle_alpha   90.00
_cell.angle_beta   90.00
_cell.angle_gamma   90.00
#
_symmetry.space_group_name_H-M   'P 1'
#
loop_
_entity.id
_entity.type
_entity.pdbx_description
1 polymer ?
#
loop_
_entity_poly.entity_id
_entity_poly.type
_entity_poly.pdbx_seq_one_letter_code
_entity_poly.pdbx_strand_id
1 'polypeptide(L)' 'MRKHDLETLDALLIIHDELDLKPGTLKVKLHGGLAGHNGLKSISKHLKSNDFWSFTNRSRKAPAISVR' A
#
# COMPACT_ATOMS: atom_id res chain seq x y z
N MET A 1 15.79 -0.73 4.57
CA MET A 1 16.04 -1.42 5.86
C MET A 1 17.52 -1.40 6.18
N ARG A 2 18.39 -2.12 5.45
CA ARG A 2 19.86 -2.15 5.68
C ARG A 2 20.61 -0.81 5.70
N LYS A 3 20.21 0.17 4.87
CA LYS A 3 20.88 1.49 4.81
C LYS A 3 20.60 2.35 6.05
N HIS A 4 19.49 2.10 6.73
CA HIS A 4 19.00 2.89 7.85
C HIS A 4 18.88 2.04 9.11
N ASP A 5 19.60 0.91 9.15
CA ASP A 5 19.62 -0.04 10.28
C ASP A 5 18.23 -0.37 10.85
N LEU A 6 17.24 -0.52 9.97
CA LEU A 6 15.91 -1.00 10.37
C LEU A 6 15.93 -2.52 10.42
N GLU A 7 15.84 -3.06 11.64
CA GLU A 7 15.86 -4.51 11.89
C GLU A 7 14.45 -5.13 11.89
N THR A 8 13.43 -4.37 12.31
CA THR A 8 12.04 -4.83 12.42
C THR A 8 11.13 -4.14 11.41
N LEU A 9 10.06 -4.84 11.01
CA LEU A 9 9.06 -4.32 10.08
C LEU A 9 8.06 -3.36 10.73
N ASP A 10 7.99 -3.31 12.06
CA ASP A 10 7.07 -2.42 12.79
C ASP A 10 7.34 -0.94 12.53
N ALA A 11 8.60 -0.61 12.21
CA ALA A 11 9.02 0.74 11.84
C ALA A 11 8.78 1.08 10.35
N LEU A 12 8.21 0.16 9.57
CA LEU A 12 7.94 0.34 8.15
C LEU A 12 6.48 0.68 7.91
N LEU A 13 6.24 1.91 7.44
CA LEU A 13 4.94 2.37 6.95
C LEU A 13 4.97 2.51 5.42
N ILE A 14 4.05 1.82 4.75
CA ILE A 14 3.88 1.92 3.30
C ILE A 14 2.64 2.74 2.98
N ILE A 15 2.83 3.86 2.28
CA ILE A 15 1.74 4.70 1.78
C ILE A 15 1.48 4.38 0.31
N HIS A 16 0.24 4.03 -0.02
CA HIS A 16 -0.18 3.77 -1.40
C HIS A 16 -1.58 4.36 -1.69
N ASP A 17 -1.84 4.65 -2.97
CA ASP A 17 -3.18 5.02 -3.45
C ASP A 17 -3.93 3.76 -3.88
N GLU A 18 -5.24 3.71 -3.67
CA GLU A 18 -6.07 2.58 -4.04
C GLU A 18 -7.37 3.05 -4.70
N LEU A 19 -7.50 2.70 -5.98
CA LEU A 19 -8.56 3.25 -6.83
C LEU A 19 -9.96 2.75 -6.45
N ASP A 20 -10.02 1.61 -5.76
CA ASP A 20 -11.26 0.91 -5.39
C ASP A 20 -11.93 1.54 -4.14
N LEU A 21 -11.22 2.38 -3.41
CA LEU A 21 -11.80 3.14 -2.30
C LEU A 21 -12.54 4.38 -2.81
N LYS A 22 -13.55 4.82 -2.03
CA LYS A 22 -14.23 6.10 -2.28
C LYS A 22 -13.24 7.26 -2.08
N PRO A 23 -13.29 8.30 -2.93
CA PRO A 23 -12.48 9.51 -2.72
C PRO A 23 -12.64 10.09 -1.31
N GLY A 24 -11.52 10.52 -0.72
CA GLY A 24 -11.48 11.00 0.66
C GLY A 24 -11.44 9.90 1.72
N THR A 25 -11.39 8.63 1.33
CA THR A 25 -11.24 7.52 2.28
C THR A 25 -9.76 7.34 2.63
N LEU A 26 -9.49 7.37 3.94
CA LEU A 26 -8.21 6.99 4.53
C LEU A 26 -8.37 5.68 5.28
N LYS A 27 -7.45 4.74 5.08
CA LYS A 27 -7.45 3.46 5.78
C LYS A 27 -6.05 3.10 6.27
N VAL A 28 -5.95 2.70 7.53
CA VAL A 28 -4.71 2.16 8.11
C VAL A 28 -4.96 0.70 8.46
N LYS A 29 -4.03 -0.18 8.08
CA LYS A 29 -4.05 -1.59 8.47
C LYS A 29 -2.66 -2.04 8.86
N LEU A 30 -2.56 -2.69 10.01
CA LEU A 30 -1.44 -3.56 10.33
C LEU A 30 -1.72 -4.90 9.63
N HIS A 31 -0.82 -5.33 8.76
CA HIS A 31 -0.98 -6.46 7.84
C HIS A 31 -1.96 -6.16 6.68
N GLY A 32 -1.45 -6.24 5.45
CA GLY A 32 -2.19 -5.85 4.25
C GLY A 32 -2.31 -6.97 3.23
N GLY A 33 -3.51 -7.20 2.71
CA GLY A 33 -3.70 -8.00 1.50
C GLY A 33 -3.06 -7.30 0.30
N LEU A 34 -2.38 -8.05 -0.57
CA LEU A 34 -1.61 -7.51 -1.70
C LEU A 34 -2.47 -6.88 -2.82
N ALA A 35 -3.81 -6.88 -2.66
CA ALA A 35 -4.85 -6.15 -3.41
C ALA A 35 -4.59 -5.88 -4.90
N GLY A 36 -3.97 -6.81 -5.62
CA GLY A 36 -3.58 -6.61 -7.02
C GLY A 36 -2.45 -5.57 -7.26
N HIS A 37 -1.97 -4.87 -6.23
CA HIS A 37 -0.92 -3.86 -6.34
C HIS A 37 0.45 -4.50 -6.60
N ASN A 38 0.98 -4.32 -7.80
CA ASN A 38 2.32 -4.83 -8.18
C ASN A 38 3.44 -4.30 -7.27
N GLY A 39 3.31 -3.06 -6.78
CA GLY A 39 4.23 -2.49 -5.80
C GLY A 39 4.24 -3.24 -4.48
N LEU A 40 3.05 -3.46 -3.87
CA LEU A 40 2.92 -4.20 -2.61
C LEU A 40 3.40 -5.65 -2.75
N LYS A 41 3.11 -6.31 -3.89
CA LYS A 41 3.62 -7.66 -4.21
C LYS A 41 5.15 -7.69 -4.26
N SER A 42 5.77 -6.69 -4.90
CA SER A 42 7.23 -6.60 -4.98
C SER A 42 7.86 -6.38 -3.60
N ILE A 43 7.28 -5.50 -2.79
CA ILE A 43 7.77 -5.21 -1.43
C ILE A 43 7.66 -6.45 -0.55
N SER A 44 6.49 -7.09 -0.53
CA SER A 44 6.28 -8.37 0.17
C SER A 44 7.31 -9.43 -0.22
N LYS A 45 7.58 -9.58 -1.53
CA LYS A 45 8.58 -10.53 -2.02
C LYS A 45 10.00 -10.22 -1.52
N HIS A 46 10.39 -8.95 -1.47
CA HIS A 46 11.72 -8.55 -1.01
C HIS A 46 11.87 -8.61 0.51
N LEU A 47 10.79 -8.36 1.25
CA LEU A 47 10.76 -8.42 2.72
C LEU A 47 10.47 -9.82 3.25
N LYS A 48 9.98 -10.73 2.40
CA LYS A 48 9.53 -12.10 2.74
C LYS A 48 8.47 -12.12 3.85
N SER A 49 7.73 -11.04 4.03
CA SER A 49 6.68 -10.89 5.03
C SER A 49 5.65 -9.84 4.56
N ASN A 50 4.43 -9.93 5.10
CA ASN A 50 3.36 -8.94 4.93
C ASN A 50 3.09 -8.15 6.23
N ASP A 51 3.96 -8.29 7.22
CA ASP A 51 3.78 -7.75 8.57
C ASP A 51 4.35 -6.34 8.67
N PHE A 52 3.81 -5.45 7.83
CA PHE A 52 4.13 -4.03 7.82
C PHE A 52 2.85 -3.21 7.89
N TRP A 53 3.00 -1.95 8.30
CA TRP A 53 1.89 -1.01 8.29
C TRP A 53 1.61 -0.55 6.86
N SER A 54 0.33 -0.55 6.48
CA SER A 54 -0.15 -0.01 5.20
C SER A 54 -1.13 1.13 5.45
N PHE A 55 -0.88 2.26 4.78
CA PHE A 55 -1.75 3.41 4.74
C PHE A 55 -2.24 3.60 3.32
N THR A 56 -3.55 3.52 3.15
CA THR A 56 -4.22 3.64 1.87
C THR A 56 -4.98 4.96 1.82
N ASN A 57 -4.70 5.78 0.82
CA ASN A 57 -5.40 7.04 0.60
C ASN A 57 -5.96 7.10 -0.82
N ARG A 58 -7.27 7.31 -0.95
CA ARG A 58 -7.86 7.71 -2.22
C ARG A 58 -7.99 9.22 -2.30
N SER A 59 -7.03 9.87 -2.95
CA SER A 59 -7.02 11.34 -3.07
C SER A 59 -8.01 11.86 -4.14
N ARG A 60 -8.21 11.13 -5.25
CA ARG A 60 -9.01 11.62 -6.40
C ARG A 60 -9.91 10.53 -6.96
N LYS A 61 -11.08 10.92 -7.47
CA LYS A 61 -11.91 10.03 -8.31
C LYS A 61 -11.20 9.89 -9.66
N ALA A 62 -10.91 8.68 -10.11
CA ALA A 62 -10.43 8.49 -11.48
C ALA A 62 -11.50 9.01 -12.45
N PRO A 63 -11.13 9.78 -13.49
CA PRO A 63 -12.09 10.17 -14.51
C PRO A 63 -12.68 8.90 -15.12
N ALA A 64 -14.00 8.88 -15.31
CA ALA A 64 -14.64 7.77 -15.99
C ALA A 64 -14.11 7.74 -17.43
N ILE A 65 -13.19 6.82 -17.73
CA ILE A 65 -12.74 6.58 -19.10
C ILE A 65 -13.88 5.82 -19.77
N SER A 66 -14.78 6.56 -20.42
CA SER A 66 -15.73 5.99 -21.36
C SER A 66 -14.95 5.62 -22.61
N VAL A 67 -14.52 4.36 -22.72
CA VAL A 67 -14.08 3.82 -24.01
C VAL A 67 -15.35 3.70 -24.86
N ARG A 68 -15.50 4.60 -25.84
CA ARG A 68 -16.47 4.42 -26.94
C ARG A 68 -15.85 3.53 -28.00
#